data_AF-X1N0F1-F1
#
_entry.id   AF-X1N0F1-F1
#
_cell.length_a   1.000
_cell.length_b   1.000
_cell.length_c   1.000
_cell.angle_alpha   90.00
_cell.angle_beta   90.00
_cell.angle_gamma   90.00
#
_symmetry.space_group_name_H-M   'P 1'
#
loop_
_entity.id
_entity.type
_entity.pdbx_description
1 polymer ?
#
loop_
_entity_poly.entity_id
_entity_poly.type
_entity_poly.pdbx_seq_one_letter_code
_entity_poly.pdbx_strand_id
1 'polypeptide(L)'
;MKWWSLLIAAAGKLPIERLLIKPRDTNKALDELAAAMAAPQSQNKPAVSVKPTPTNTAEREEAATVPAPAARHDLPTSEETTQALKRRLGKELYRAELDLSNKLRIAGKPCDCLESKHALLLEAAAEELIAQEPDNPVYLEIIDWIKQNQSKVTIEAI
;
A
#
# COMPACT_ATOMS: atom_id res chain seq x y z
N MET A 1 11.71 24.34 42.40
CA MET A 1 12.08 23.68 41.14
C MET A 1 12.32 24.74 40.07
N LYS A 2 13.49 24.72 39.39
CA LYS A 2 13.91 25.79 38.46
C LYS A 2 13.34 25.53 37.06
N TRP A 3 12.20 26.12 36.74
CA TRP A 3 11.51 26.02 35.44
C TRP A 3 12.38 26.40 34.22
N TRP A 4 13.40 27.23 34.42
CA TRP A 4 14.34 27.65 33.37
C TRP A 4 15.16 26.49 32.78
N SER A 5 15.47 25.44 33.54
CA SER A 5 16.20 24.29 33.00
C SER A 5 15.36 23.42 32.05
N LEU A 6 14.02 23.51 32.13
CA LEU A 6 13.13 22.83 31.17
C LEU A 6 13.11 23.53 29.81
N LEU A 7 13.20 24.87 29.78
CA LEU A 7 13.25 25.64 28.54
C LEU A 7 14.55 25.40 27.77
N ILE A 8 15.69 25.31 28.46
CA ILE A 8 16.99 25.03 27.83
C ILE A 8 17.02 23.60 27.29
N ALA A 9 16.44 22.63 28.01
CA ALA A 9 16.33 21.25 27.55
C ALA A 9 15.38 21.07 26.34
N ALA A 10 14.38 21.93 26.20
CA ALA A 10 13.46 21.93 25.04
C ALA A 10 14.09 22.57 23.81
N ALA A 11 14.84 23.67 23.98
CA ALA A 11 15.49 24.38 22.87
C ALA A 11 16.58 23.53 22.19
N GLY A 12 17.30 22.69 22.94
CA GLY A 12 18.36 21.82 22.39
C GLY A 12 17.88 20.57 21.65
N LYS A 13 16.57 20.29 21.62
CA LYS A 13 15.99 19.09 20.98
C LYS A 13 15.20 19.37 19.70
N LEU A 14 15.19 20.62 19.22
CA LEU A 14 14.61 20.93 17.92
C LEU A 14 15.65 20.64 16.83
N PRO A 15 15.39 19.69 15.90
CA PRO A 15 16.29 19.46 14.79
C PRO A 15 16.31 20.71 13.92
N ILE A 16 17.48 21.38 13.86
CA ILE A 16 17.72 22.58 13.04
C ILE A 16 17.40 22.31 11.55
N GLU A 17 17.42 21.04 11.14
CA GLU A 17 16.98 20.57 9.83
C GLU A 17 15.54 20.97 9.47
N ARG A 18 14.64 21.12 10.46
CA ARG A 18 13.26 21.60 10.23
C ARG A 18 13.14 23.11 9.98
N LEU A 19 14.19 23.89 10.24
CA LEU A 19 14.24 25.32 9.92
C LEU A 19 14.78 25.59 8.51
N LEU A 20 15.46 24.62 7.90
CA LEU A 20 16.09 24.75 6.57
C LEU A 20 15.22 24.21 5.42
N ILE A 21 14.20 23.41 5.72
CA ILE A 21 13.25 22.94 4.70
C ILE A 21 12.13 23.97 4.59
N LYS A 22 12.20 24.84 3.57
CA LYS A 22 11.09 25.71 3.20
C LYS A 22 9.84 24.84 3.01
N PRO A 23 8.72 25.10 3.70
CA PRO A 23 7.49 24.35 3.50
C PRO A 23 7.14 24.37 2.02
N ARG A 24 7.02 23.18 1.41
CA ARG A 24 6.57 23.06 0.02
C ARG A 24 5.14 23.56 -0.02
N ASP A 25 4.88 24.60 -0.81
CA ASP A 25 3.53 25.15 -1.00
C ASP A 25 2.64 24.08 -1.64
N THR A 26 1.86 23.39 -0.81
CA THR A 26 0.98 22.29 -1.22
C THR A 26 -0.09 22.76 -2.20
N ASN A 27 -0.53 24.01 -2.08
CA ASN A 27 -1.52 24.62 -2.96
C ASN A 27 -1.01 24.72 -4.40
N LYS A 28 0.26 25.10 -4.60
CA LYS A 28 0.85 25.23 -5.93
C LYS A 28 0.99 23.87 -6.63
N ALA A 29 1.32 22.82 -5.87
CA ALA A 29 1.41 21.46 -6.41
C ALA A 29 0.03 20.90 -6.83
N LEU A 30 -1.04 21.28 -6.12
CA LEU A 30 -2.41 20.91 -6.47
C LEU A 30 -2.90 21.66 -7.72
N ASP A 31 -2.58 22.94 -7.85
CA ASP A 31 -2.89 23.74 -9.04
C ASP A 31 -2.16 23.22 -10.29
N GLU A 32 -0.90 22.83 -10.15
CA GLU A 32 -0.11 22.22 -11.25
C GLU A 32 -0.71 20.86 -11.68
N LEU A 33 -1.19 20.04 -10.73
CA LEU A 33 -1.86 18.78 -11.02
C LEU A 33 -3.21 19.01 -11.73
N ALA A 34 -4.00 19.97 -11.25
CA ALA A 34 -5.27 20.33 -11.86
C ALA A 34 -5.07 20.84 -13.31
N ALA A 35 -4.05 21.66 -13.54
CA ALA A 35 -3.67 22.12 -14.88
C ALA A 35 -3.22 20.97 -15.79
N ALA A 36 -2.46 20.00 -15.27
CA ALA A 36 -2.04 18.82 -16.03
C ALA A 36 -3.22 17.91 -16.40
N MET A 37 -4.23 17.79 -15.53
CA MET A 37 -5.45 17.01 -15.82
C MET A 37 -6.41 17.73 -16.77
N ALA A 38 -6.38 19.06 -16.82
CA ALA A 38 -7.20 19.86 -17.73
C ALA A 38 -6.62 19.95 -19.15
N ALA A 39 -5.37 19.51 -19.37
CA ALA A 39 -4.75 19.53 -20.69
C ALA A 39 -5.37 18.45 -21.60
N PRO A 40 -5.93 18.80 -22.77
CA PRO A 40 -6.47 17.81 -23.70
C PRO A 40 -5.34 16.95 -24.27
N GLN A 41 -5.38 15.64 -23.99
CA GLN A 41 -4.54 14.66 -24.68
C GLN A 41 -4.95 14.60 -26.15
N SER A 42 -4.08 15.12 -27.02
CA SER A 42 -4.13 14.91 -28.47
C SER A 42 -4.10 13.40 -28.75
N GLN A 43 -5.25 12.84 -29.11
CA GLN A 43 -5.37 11.47 -29.60
C GLN A 43 -4.82 11.42 -31.02
N ASN A 44 -3.52 11.13 -31.16
CA ASN A 44 -2.95 10.79 -32.46
C ASN A 44 -3.13 9.27 -32.68
N LYS A 45 -4.30 8.89 -33.23
CA LYS A 45 -4.64 7.52 -33.62
C LYS A 45 -4.48 7.39 -35.15
N PRO A 46 -3.53 6.62 -35.68
CA PRO A 46 -3.61 6.23 -37.08
C PRO A 46 -4.60 5.07 -37.26
N ALA A 47 -5.50 5.23 -38.21
CA ALA A 47 -6.51 4.25 -38.59
C ALA A 47 -5.88 3.02 -39.25
N VAL A 48 -6.11 1.83 -38.69
CA VAL A 48 -5.79 0.57 -39.36
C VAL A 48 -6.97 0.18 -40.24
N SER A 49 -6.75 0.23 -41.55
CA SER A 49 -7.68 -0.19 -42.60
C SER A 49 -7.86 -1.71 -42.59
N VAL A 50 -9.06 -2.18 -42.24
CA VAL A 50 -9.47 -3.57 -42.40
C VAL A 50 -9.81 -3.82 -43.88
N LYS A 51 -9.17 -4.82 -44.50
CA LYS A 51 -9.54 -5.33 -45.83
C LYS A 51 -9.79 -6.85 -45.71
N PRO A 52 -10.85 -7.40 -46.32
CA PRO A 52 -11.37 -8.71 -45.95
C PRO A 52 -10.60 -9.88 -46.60
N THR A 53 -10.66 -11.01 -45.89
CA THR A 53 -10.20 -12.35 -46.23
C THR A 53 -10.76 -12.86 -47.57
N PRO A 54 -10.00 -13.70 -48.29
CA PRO A 54 -10.60 -14.84 -48.97
C PRO A 54 -10.07 -16.19 -48.46
N THR A 55 -11.02 -17.06 -48.14
CA THR A 55 -10.91 -18.51 -47.98
C THR A 55 -10.23 -19.15 -49.19
N ASN A 56 -9.21 -20.01 -49.00
CA ASN A 56 -9.14 -21.30 -49.70
C ASN A 56 -8.11 -22.30 -49.13
N THR A 57 -8.56 -23.55 -49.14
CA THR A 57 -7.84 -24.81 -49.37
C THR A 57 -6.80 -25.28 -48.35
N ALA A 58 -7.11 -26.46 -47.78
CA ALA A 58 -6.23 -27.29 -46.98
C ALA A 58 -5.07 -27.86 -47.80
N GLU A 59 -3.84 -27.77 -47.27
CA GLU A 59 -2.79 -28.73 -47.57
C GLU A 59 -1.84 -28.89 -46.37
N ARG A 60 -1.86 -30.10 -45.80
CA ARG A 60 -0.72 -30.89 -45.30
C ARG A 60 0.28 -30.25 -44.32
N GLU A 61 0.08 -30.63 -43.06
CA GLU A 61 1.10 -31.07 -42.07
C GLU A 61 2.57 -30.75 -42.38
N GLU A 62 3.01 -29.59 -41.88
CA GLU A 62 4.39 -29.34 -41.48
C GLU A 62 4.34 -29.06 -39.98
N ALA A 63 5.05 -29.88 -39.20
CA ALA A 63 5.07 -29.81 -37.75
C ALA A 63 5.58 -28.42 -37.32
N ALA A 64 4.63 -27.55 -36.95
CA ALA A 64 4.93 -26.26 -36.35
C ALA A 64 5.77 -26.53 -35.10
N THR A 65 7.06 -26.28 -35.20
CA THR A 65 7.98 -26.33 -34.08
C THR A 65 7.52 -25.22 -33.15
N VAL A 66 6.79 -25.58 -32.10
CA VAL A 66 6.34 -24.65 -31.07
C VAL A 66 7.60 -23.94 -30.57
N PRO A 67 7.73 -22.62 -30.72
CA PRO A 67 8.87 -21.90 -30.15
C PRO A 67 8.90 -22.20 -28.65
N ALA A 68 10.07 -22.54 -28.14
CA ALA A 68 10.28 -22.81 -26.72
C ALA A 68 9.58 -21.72 -25.88
N PRO A 69 8.90 -22.10 -24.78
CA PRO A 69 8.15 -21.14 -23.98
C PRO A 69 9.10 -19.98 -23.63
N ALA A 70 8.65 -18.77 -23.95
CA ALA A 70 9.35 -17.54 -23.62
C ALA A 70 9.86 -17.63 -22.16
N ALA A 71 11.08 -17.14 -21.94
CA ALA A 71 11.78 -17.18 -20.67
C ALA A 71 10.79 -17.06 -19.51
N ARG A 72 10.68 -18.13 -18.71
CA ARG A 72 9.83 -18.13 -17.52
C ARG A 72 10.20 -16.89 -16.74
N HIS A 73 9.25 -15.96 -16.59
CA HIS A 73 9.43 -14.86 -15.65
C HIS A 73 9.89 -15.47 -14.34
N ASP A 74 11.02 -15.01 -13.80
CA ASP A 74 11.53 -15.49 -12.51
C ASP A 74 10.40 -15.29 -11.50
N LEU A 75 9.74 -16.39 -11.15
CA LEU A 75 8.71 -16.38 -10.13
C LEU A 75 9.41 -15.99 -8.83
N PRO A 76 8.85 -15.05 -8.05
CA PRO A 76 9.43 -14.66 -6.78
C PRO A 76 9.75 -15.90 -5.96
N THR A 77 10.95 -15.93 -5.39
CA THR A 77 11.31 -17.01 -4.47
C THR A 77 10.37 -16.99 -3.26
N SER A 78 10.25 -18.12 -2.55
CA SER A 78 9.46 -18.16 -1.30
C SER A 78 9.96 -17.12 -0.30
N GLU A 79 11.27 -16.86 -0.25
CA GLU A 79 11.88 -15.85 0.63
C GLU A 79 11.49 -14.42 0.23
N GLU A 80 11.59 -14.08 -1.07
CA GLU A 80 11.17 -12.76 -1.57
C GLU A 80 9.68 -12.51 -1.32
N THR A 81 8.85 -13.54 -1.50
CA THR A 81 7.41 -13.48 -1.22
C THR A 81 7.16 -13.23 0.26
N THR A 82 7.80 -14.00 1.15
CA THR A 82 7.70 -13.82 2.60
C THR A 82 8.17 -12.44 3.03
N GLN A 83 9.26 -11.92 2.46
CA GLN A 83 9.74 -10.57 2.78
C GLN A 83 8.74 -9.50 2.32
N ALA A 84 8.15 -9.65 1.14
CA ALA A 84 7.12 -8.74 0.64
C ALA A 84 5.88 -8.73 1.54
N LEU A 85 5.45 -9.92 1.99
CA LEU A 85 4.34 -10.08 2.93
C LEU A 85 4.64 -9.44 4.30
N LYS A 86 5.84 -9.64 4.86
CA LYS A 86 6.29 -8.97 6.09
C LYS A 86 6.24 -7.46 5.96
N ARG A 87 6.68 -6.91 4.81
CA ARG A 87 6.59 -5.46 4.54
C ARG A 87 5.15 -4.98 4.42
N ARG A 88 4.24 -5.77 3.84
CA ARG A 88 2.81 -5.46 3.76
C ARG A 88 2.19 -5.43 5.16
N LEU A 89 2.43 -6.46 5.97
CA LEU A 89 1.95 -6.55 7.35
C LEU A 89 2.43 -5.36 8.18
N GLY A 90 3.72 -5.04 8.13
CA GLY A 90 4.29 -3.90 8.86
C GLY A 90 3.68 -2.55 8.48
N LYS A 91 3.34 -2.33 7.20
CA LYS A 91 2.67 -1.10 6.76
C LYS A 91 1.27 -0.96 7.34
N GLU A 92 0.50 -2.05 7.38
CA GLU A 92 -0.85 -2.01 7.93
C GLU A 92 -0.83 -1.87 9.45
N LEU A 93 0.12 -2.51 10.15
CA LEU A 93 0.31 -2.32 11.59
C LEU A 93 0.63 -0.85 11.91
N TYR A 94 1.53 -0.23 11.14
CA TYR A 94 1.87 1.17 11.31
C TYR A 94 0.68 2.11 11.06
N ARG A 95 -0.15 1.83 10.05
CA ARG A 95 -1.36 2.62 9.78
C ARG A 95 -2.39 2.48 10.89
N ALA A 96 -2.60 1.26 11.38
CA ALA A 96 -3.48 0.99 12.51
C ALA A 96 -3.02 1.74 13.77
N GLU A 97 -1.72 1.74 14.06
CA GLU A 97 -1.14 2.50 15.17
C GLU A 97 -1.34 4.02 15.02
N LEU A 98 -1.15 4.55 13.81
CA LEU A 98 -1.38 5.97 13.55
C LEU A 98 -2.85 6.36 13.79
N ASP A 99 -3.79 5.54 13.32
CA ASP A 99 -5.22 5.78 13.53
C ASP A 99 -5.60 5.66 15.01
N LEU A 100 -5.04 4.69 15.74
CA LEU A 100 -5.18 4.58 17.19
C LEU A 100 -4.65 5.81 17.92
N SER A 101 -3.47 6.31 17.54
CA SER A 101 -2.86 7.49 18.14
C SER A 101 -3.72 8.75 17.94
N ASN A 102 -4.47 8.80 16.85
CA ASN A 102 -5.44 9.85 16.52
C ASN A 102 -6.83 9.60 17.14
N LYS A 103 -6.96 8.62 18.05
CA LYS A 103 -8.23 8.22 18.68
C LYS A 103 -9.30 7.84 17.65
N LEU A 104 -8.87 7.21 16.57
CA LEU A 104 -9.73 6.78 15.46
C LEU A 104 -10.51 7.95 14.88
N ARG A 105 -9.81 9.06 14.61
CA ARG A 105 -10.40 10.22 13.97
C ARG A 105 -9.62 10.62 12.74
N ILE A 106 -10.33 10.80 11.63
CA ILE A 106 -9.79 11.33 10.38
C ILE A 106 -10.44 12.70 10.18
N ALA A 107 -9.62 13.75 10.14
CA ALA A 107 -10.10 15.14 10.06
C ALA A 107 -11.17 15.49 11.12
N GLY A 108 -11.00 14.96 12.35
CA GLY A 108 -11.90 15.20 13.48
C GLY A 108 -13.16 14.31 13.52
N LYS A 109 -13.47 13.57 12.45
CA LYS A 109 -14.59 12.64 12.38
C LYS A 109 -14.18 11.25 12.84
N PRO A 110 -15.00 10.52 13.61
CA PRO A 110 -14.70 9.14 13.99
C PRO A 110 -14.56 8.27 12.73
N CYS A 111 -13.57 7.39 12.72
CA CYS A 111 -13.36 6.39 11.69
C CYS A 111 -13.54 4.98 12.28
N ASP A 112 -14.10 4.10 11.46
CA ASP A 112 -14.33 2.68 11.71
C ASP A 112 -13.23 1.80 11.07
N CYS A 113 -12.12 2.42 10.67
CA CYS A 113 -11.09 1.77 9.86
C CYS A 113 -10.43 0.58 10.58
N LEU A 114 -10.42 0.55 11.91
CA LEU A 114 -9.93 -0.62 12.66
C LEU A 114 -10.92 -1.78 12.70
N GLU A 115 -12.22 -1.53 12.57
CA GLU A 115 -13.24 -2.58 12.63
C GLU A 115 -13.25 -3.40 11.35
N SER A 116 -13.21 -2.74 10.20
CA SER A 116 -13.34 -3.38 8.90
C SER A 116 -11.99 -3.48 8.18
N LYS A 117 -11.40 -2.33 7.83
CA LYS A 117 -10.27 -2.26 6.92
C LYS A 117 -8.97 -2.83 7.49
N HIS A 118 -8.52 -2.34 8.64
CA HIS A 118 -7.25 -2.77 9.22
C HIS A 118 -7.35 -4.20 9.73
N ALA A 119 -8.45 -4.57 10.38
CA ALA A 119 -8.69 -5.96 10.81
C ALA A 119 -8.55 -6.93 9.64
N LEU A 120 -9.31 -6.72 8.55
CA LEU A 120 -9.26 -7.59 7.38
C LEU A 120 -7.86 -7.65 6.74
N LEU A 121 -7.20 -6.51 6.59
CA LEU A 121 -5.90 -6.45 5.93
C LEU A 121 -4.79 -7.08 6.77
N LEU A 122 -4.85 -6.93 8.09
CA LEU A 122 -3.90 -7.52 9.03
C LEU A 122 -4.12 -9.03 9.16
N GLU A 123 -5.38 -9.49 9.27
CA GLU A 123 -5.72 -10.91 9.32
C GLU A 123 -5.28 -11.62 8.03
N ALA A 124 -5.63 -11.08 6.86
CA ALA A 124 -5.23 -11.68 5.58
C ALA A 124 -3.70 -11.76 5.44
N ALA A 125 -2.97 -10.69 5.80
CA ALA A 125 -1.51 -10.70 5.72
C ALA A 125 -0.88 -11.66 6.73
N ALA A 126 -1.44 -11.79 7.93
CA ALA A 126 -0.96 -12.73 8.95
C ALA A 126 -1.23 -14.19 8.55
N GLU A 127 -2.41 -14.51 8.01
CA GLU A 127 -2.75 -15.85 7.53
C GLU A 127 -1.87 -16.29 6.36
N GLU A 128 -1.63 -15.40 5.39
CA GLU A 128 -0.69 -15.66 4.29
C GLU A 128 0.73 -15.95 4.81
N LEU A 129 1.16 -15.27 5.88
CA LEU A 129 2.47 -15.48 6.50
C LEU A 129 2.56 -16.75 7.35
N ILE A 130 1.48 -17.18 8.00
CA ILE A 130 1.42 -18.47 8.71
C ILE A 130 1.65 -19.64 7.75
N ALA A 131 1.10 -19.55 6.54
CA ALA A 131 1.32 -20.57 5.52
C ALA A 131 2.80 -20.66 5.05
N GLN A 132 3.54 -19.55 5.11
CA GLN A 132 4.96 -19.48 4.70
C GLN A 132 5.92 -19.79 5.87
N GLU A 133 5.56 -19.41 7.09
CA GLU A 133 6.39 -19.52 8.30
C GLU A 133 5.53 -20.03 9.48
N PRO A 134 5.13 -21.31 9.47
CA PRO A 134 4.18 -21.86 10.45
C PRO A 134 4.72 -21.89 11.89
N ASP A 135 6.04 -21.92 12.06
CA ASP A 135 6.69 -21.98 13.37
C ASP A 135 6.80 -20.59 14.04
N ASN A 136 6.39 -19.51 13.37
CA ASN A 136 6.47 -18.16 13.92
C ASN A 136 5.15 -17.79 14.63
N PRO A 137 5.14 -17.68 15.98
CA PRO A 137 3.92 -17.44 16.74
C PRO A 137 3.37 -16.01 16.57
N VAL A 138 4.21 -15.06 16.12
CA VAL A 138 3.86 -13.63 16.05
C VAL A 138 2.62 -13.38 15.20
N TYR A 139 2.42 -14.16 14.13
CA TYR A 139 1.26 -13.97 13.25
C TYR A 139 -0.05 -14.37 13.92
N LEU A 140 -0.04 -15.40 14.76
CA LEU A 140 -1.19 -15.78 15.58
C LEU A 140 -1.46 -14.74 16.68
N GLU A 141 -0.41 -14.22 17.31
CA GLU A 141 -0.52 -13.15 18.30
C GLU A 141 -1.17 -11.88 17.71
N ILE A 142 -0.84 -11.54 16.46
CA ILE A 142 -1.46 -10.43 15.74
C ILE A 142 -2.95 -10.68 15.52
N ILE A 143 -3.34 -11.88 15.06
CA ILE A 143 -4.76 -12.24 14.86
C ILE A 143 -5.53 -12.16 16.18
N ASP A 144 -4.95 -12.68 17.27
CA ASP A 144 -5.59 -12.63 18.58
C ASP A 144 -5.70 -11.19 19.11
N TRP A 145 -4.68 -10.37 18.87
CA TRP A 145 -4.73 -8.93 19.19
C TRP A 145 -5.85 -8.22 18.42
N ILE A 146 -6.05 -8.52 17.14
CA ILE A 146 -7.14 -7.93 16.35
C ILE A 146 -8.49 -8.31 16.96
N LYS A 147 -8.74 -9.60 17.20
CA LYS A 147 -10.00 -10.08 17.80
C LYS A 147 -10.33 -9.41 19.12
N GLN A 148 -9.32 -9.18 19.97
CA GLN A 148 -9.49 -8.52 21.27
C GLN A 148 -9.77 -7.01 21.17
N ASN A 149 -9.36 -6.36 20.09
CA ASN A 149 -9.42 -4.91 19.97
C ASN A 149 -10.44 -4.41 18.95
N GLN A 150 -10.88 -5.24 18.01
CA GLN A 150 -11.87 -4.89 16.98
C GLN A 150 -13.18 -4.36 17.57
N SER A 151 -13.67 -4.97 18.66
CA SER A 151 -14.92 -4.58 19.33
C SER A 151 -14.80 -3.30 20.17
N LYS A 152 -13.58 -2.85 20.48
CA LYS A 152 -13.33 -1.64 21.30
C LYS A 152 -13.31 -0.35 20.47
N VAL A 153 -13.50 -0.45 19.16
CA VAL A 153 -13.34 0.62 18.17
C VAL A 153 -14.70 1.26 17.84
N THR A 154 -15.80 0.67 18.29
CA THR A 154 -17.13 1.23 18.08
C THR A 154 -17.21 2.63 18.70
N ILE A 155 -17.87 3.54 17.97
CA ILE A 155 -17.85 5.01 18.12
C ILE A 155 -18.16 5.52 19.54
N GLU A 156 -18.67 4.66 20.42
CA GLU A 156 -19.04 4.96 21.81
C GLU A 156 -17.93 4.65 22.84
N ALA A 157 -16.81 4.03 22.44
CA ALA A 157 -15.81 3.49 23.37
C ALA A 157 -14.63 4.42 23.72
N ILE A 158 -14.52 5.62 23.14
CA ILE A 158 -13.40 6.57 23.38
C ILE A 158 -13.86 8.03 23.56
#